data_AF-A0A6I4IB33-F1
#
_entry.id   AF-A0A6I4IB33-F1
#
_cell.length_a   1.000
_cell.length_b   1.000
_cell.length_c   1.000
_cell.angle_alpha   90.00
_cell.angle_beta   90.00
_cell.angle_gamma   90.00
#
_symmetry.space_group_name_H-M   'P 1'
#
loop_
_entity.id
_entity.type
_entity.pdbx_description
1 polymer ?
#
loop_
_entity_poly.entity_id
_entity_poly.type
_entity_poly.pdbx_seq_one_letter_code
_entity_poly.pdbx_strand_id
1 'polypeptide(L)'
;MDTLRGSSIRISIDNASSPKNKHLSGTVIYERHGNKLIVKLSETLQSGEMRSDMMLLTPQFKKERFVFDTPKTEIMINGTLISEDDEHQQPGISGILSLN
;
A
#
# COMPACT_ATOMS: atom_id res chain seq x y z
N MET A 1 -16.34 -14.58 4.46
CA MET A 1 -15.27 -14.09 3.58
C MET A 1 -14.71 -12.88 4.26
N ASP A 2 -13.58 -13.04 4.93
CA ASP A 2 -12.98 -11.97 5.72
C ASP A 2 -12.38 -10.93 4.77
N THR A 3 -12.90 -9.70 4.86
CA THR A 3 -12.45 -8.58 4.04
C THR A 3 -11.30 -7.88 4.75
N LEU A 4 -10.28 -7.41 4.02
CA LEU A 4 -9.17 -6.66 4.64
C LEU A 4 -9.56 -5.26 5.10
N ARG A 5 -10.78 -4.82 4.80
CA ARG A 5 -11.27 -3.49 5.16
C ARG A 5 -11.26 -3.29 6.68
N GLY A 6 -10.61 -2.23 7.13
CA GLY A 6 -10.42 -1.89 8.54
C GLY A 6 -9.10 -2.39 9.14
N SER A 7 -8.37 -3.27 8.45
CA SER A 7 -7.10 -3.78 8.95
C SER A 7 -5.99 -2.73 8.89
N SER A 8 -5.16 -2.70 9.94
CA SER A 8 -3.95 -1.89 9.98
C SER A 8 -2.80 -2.61 9.28
N ILE A 9 -2.04 -1.88 8.48
CA ILE A 9 -0.91 -2.42 7.73
C ILE A 9 0.34 -1.60 7.97
N ARG A 10 1.50 -2.22 7.73
CA ARG A 10 2.80 -1.55 7.71
C ARG A 10 3.47 -1.78 6.36
N ILE A 11 3.96 -0.71 5.75
CA ILE A 11 4.67 -0.75 4.48
C ILE A 11 6.11 -0.35 4.74
N SER A 12 7.05 -1.24 4.49
CA SER A 12 8.49 -0.95 4.52
C SER A 12 8.91 -0.48 3.13
N ILE A 13 9.31 0.78 3.00
CA ILE A 13 9.71 1.36 1.71
C ILE A 13 11.11 0.85 1.35
N ASP A 14 11.23 0.27 0.16
CA ASP A 14 12.50 -0.11 -0.43
C ASP A 14 12.78 0.80 -1.63
N ASN A 15 13.24 2.02 -1.36
CA ASN A 15 13.68 2.95 -2.39
C ASN A 15 15.10 3.42 -2.09
N ALA A 16 15.98 3.33 -3.09
CA ALA A 16 17.39 3.74 -3.03
C ALA A 16 17.58 5.22 -2.62
N SER A 17 16.56 6.06 -2.82
CA SER A 17 16.59 7.49 -2.50
C SER A 17 15.92 7.86 -1.18
N SER A 18 15.30 6.90 -0.49
CA SER A 18 14.70 7.11 0.84
C SER A 18 15.66 6.61 1.93
N PRO A 19 15.70 7.24 3.13
CA PRO A 19 16.47 6.70 4.23
C PRO A 19 16.05 5.24 4.46
N LYS A 20 17.04 4.33 4.49
CA LYS A 20 16.82 2.91 4.80
C LYS A 20 15.95 2.83 6.05
N ASN A 21 14.87 2.04 5.98
CA ASN A 21 13.89 1.79 7.06
C ASN A 21 12.78 2.86 7.25
N LYS A 22 12.41 3.64 6.22
CA LYS A 22 11.14 4.39 6.32
C LYS A 22 9.96 3.42 6.26
N HIS A 23 9.19 3.36 7.35
CA HIS A 23 7.94 2.60 7.42
C HIS A 23 6.77 3.56 7.31
N LEU A 24 5.80 3.21 6.47
CA LEU A 24 4.47 3.83 6.48
C LEU A 24 3.51 2.92 7.21
N SER A 25 2.54 3.52 7.90
CA SER A 25 1.41 2.80 8.47
C SER A 25 0.13 3.32 7.85
N GLY A 26 -0.88 2.47 7.76
CA GLY A 26 -2.17 2.86 7.22
C GLY A 26 -3.27 1.85 7.51
N THR A 27 -4.49 2.21 7.16
CA THR A 27 -5.68 1.37 7.30
C THR A 27 -6.21 1.03 5.91
N VAL A 28 -6.50 -0.23 5.65
CA VAL A 28 -7.16 -0.66 4.41
C VAL A 28 -8.59 -0.16 4.42
N ILE A 29 -8.96 0.66 3.44
CA ILE A 29 -10.33 1.18 3.31
C ILE A 29 -11.12 0.46 2.23
N TYR A 30 -10.42 -0.15 1.27
CA TYR A 30 -11.01 -0.94 0.21
C TYR A 30 -10.07 -2.07 -0.21
N GLU A 31 -10.67 -3.21 -0.57
CA GLU A 31 -9.97 -4.40 -1.02
C GLU A 31 -10.76 -5.06 -2.15
N ARG A 32 -10.03 -5.51 -3.20
CA ARG A 32 -10.64 -6.19 -4.34
C ARG A 32 -10.01 -7.55 -4.59
N HIS A 33 -10.60 -8.58 -3.99
CA HIS A 33 -10.26 -10.00 -4.19
C HIS A 33 -8.76 -10.29 -4.10
N GLY A 34 -8.08 -9.61 -3.16
CA GLY A 34 -6.66 -9.75 -2.92
C GLY A 34 -5.72 -9.28 -4.05
N ASN A 35 -6.21 -8.56 -5.06
CA ASN A 35 -5.36 -8.04 -6.15
C ASN A 35 -5.01 -6.56 -5.99
N LYS A 36 -5.85 -5.83 -5.25
CA LYS A 36 -5.71 -4.38 -5.02
C LYS A 36 -6.15 -4.04 -3.61
N LEU A 37 -5.39 -3.17 -2.95
CA LEU A 37 -5.77 -2.55 -1.69
C LEU A 37 -5.73 -1.04 -1.87
N ILE A 38 -6.76 -0.35 -1.39
CA ILE A 38 -6.66 1.09 -1.16
C ILE A 38 -6.49 1.29 0.33
N VAL A 39 -5.46 2.06 0.67
CA VAL A 39 -5.02 2.28 2.03
C VAL A 39 -5.06 3.77 2.30
N LYS A 40 -5.64 4.14 3.44
CA LYS A 40 -5.46 5.46 4.03
C LYS A 40 -4.24 5.44 4.95
N LEU A 41 -3.19 6.13 4.54
CA LEU A 41 -1.95 6.27 5.29
C LEU A 41 -2.16 7.17 6.53
N SER A 42 -1.36 6.94 7.56
CA SER A 42 -1.35 7.80 8.76
C SER A 42 -0.63 9.13 8.54
N GLU A 43 0.14 9.25 7.45
CA GLU A 43 0.83 10.47 7.05
C GLU A 43 0.50 10.80 5.59
N THR A 44 0.44 12.10 5.26
CA THR A 44 0.31 12.55 3.88
C THR A 44 1.65 12.47 3.17
N LEU A 45 1.68 11.86 1.98
CA LEU A 45 2.87 11.82 1.14
C LEU A 45 2.77 12.83 0.00
N GLN A 46 3.93 13.22 -0.51
CA GLN A 46 4.06 14.02 -1.71
C GLN A 46 4.86 13.25 -2.76
N SER A 47 4.32 13.16 -3.96
CA SER A 47 5.03 12.70 -5.16
C SER A 47 4.75 13.71 -6.26
N GLY A 48 5.79 14.26 -6.88
CA GLY A 48 5.66 15.38 -7.82
C GLY A 48 4.84 16.54 -7.24
N GLU A 49 3.79 16.92 -7.98
CA GLU A 49 2.82 17.96 -7.58
C GLU A 49 1.67 17.41 -6.73
N MET A 50 1.57 16.10 -6.57
CA MET A 50 0.48 15.44 -5.88
C MET A 50 0.79 15.25 -4.40
N ARG A 51 -0.16 15.64 -3.55
CA ARG A 51 -0.13 15.42 -2.10
C ARG A 51 -1.37 14.63 -1.68
N SER A 52 -1.19 13.43 -1.14
CA SER A 52 -2.29 12.53 -0.75
C SER A 52 -1.91 11.63 0.42
N ASP A 53 -2.90 11.28 1.24
CA ASP A 53 -2.81 10.23 2.25
C ASP A 53 -3.43 8.91 1.76
N MET A 54 -3.89 8.84 0.51
CA MET A 54 -4.46 7.64 -0.09
C MET A 54 -3.48 6.96 -1.04
N MET A 55 -3.37 5.65 -0.91
CA MET A 55 -2.47 4.85 -1.73
C MET A 55 -3.13 3.56 -2.23
N LEU A 56 -3.01 3.33 -3.53
CA LEU A 56 -3.34 2.07 -4.18
C LEU A 56 -2.11 1.15 -4.12
N LEU A 57 -2.26 -0.01 -3.48
CA LEU A 57 -1.26 -1.07 -3.44
C LEU A 57 -1.65 -2.20 -4.38
N THR A 58 -0.66 -2.65 -5.14
CA THR A 58 -0.75 -3.85 -6.00
C THR A 58 0.45 -4.75 -5.73
N PRO A 59 0.28 -6.09 -5.75
CA PRO A 59 1.42 -6.98 -5.68
C PRO A 59 2.37 -6.74 -6.86
N GLN A 60 3.67 -6.74 -6.61
CA GLN A 60 4.67 -6.52 -7.64
C GLN A 60 4.65 -7.66 -8.66
N PHE A 61 4.44 -8.90 -8.20
CA PHE A 61 4.39 -10.08 -9.04
C PHE A 61 2.94 -10.47 -9.33
N LYS A 62 2.59 -10.65 -10.61
CA LYS A 62 1.22 -11.01 -11.04
C LYS A 62 0.65 -12.30 -10.41
N LYS A 63 1.51 -13.18 -9.92
CA LYS A 63 1.12 -14.43 -9.27
C LYS A 63 0.85 -14.24 -7.76
N GLU A 64 1.32 -13.15 -7.18
CA GLU A 64 1.07 -12.81 -5.79
C GLU A 64 -0.32 -12.23 -5.62
N ARG A 65 -0.92 -12.55 -4.49
CA ARG A 65 -2.16 -11.96 -4.02
C ARG A 65 -1.98 -11.63 -2.55
N PHE A 66 -2.72 -10.62 -2.12
CA PHE A 66 -2.99 -10.32 -0.74
C PHE A 66 -3.78 -11.49 -0.12
N VAL A 67 -3.07 -12.52 0.35
CA VAL A 67 -3.62 -13.73 1.01
C VAL A 67 -3.20 -13.72 2.47
N PHE A 68 -4.19 -13.74 3.37
CA PHE A 68 -4.02 -13.39 4.78
C PHE A 68 -4.19 -14.55 5.75
N ASP A 69 -4.48 -15.76 5.26
CA ASP A 69 -4.63 -16.96 6.09
C ASP A 69 -3.29 -17.47 6.65
N THR A 70 -2.19 -16.78 6.35
CA THR A 70 -0.85 -17.11 6.82
C THR A 70 -0.28 -15.95 7.62
N PRO A 71 -0.03 -16.12 8.94
CA PRO A 71 0.71 -15.12 9.69
C PRO A 71 2.12 -15.03 9.11
N LYS A 72 2.58 -13.79 8.84
CA LYS A 72 3.90 -13.42 8.25
C LYS A 72 3.99 -13.39 6.71
N THR A 73 2.91 -13.10 6.00
CA THR A 73 3.02 -12.85 4.55
C THR A 73 3.64 -11.47 4.30
N GLU A 74 4.92 -11.44 3.95
CA GLU A 74 5.57 -10.29 3.34
C GLU A 74 5.29 -10.31 1.83
N ILE A 75 4.65 -9.25 1.32
CA ILE A 75 4.31 -9.15 -0.10
C ILE A 75 5.04 -7.96 -0.69
N MET A 76 5.78 -8.17 -1.78
CA MET A 76 6.35 -7.05 -2.51
C MET A 76 5.24 -6.30 -3.22
N ILE A 77 5.21 -4.98 -3.06
CA ILE A 77 4.13 -4.13 -3.52
C ILE A 77 4.64 -2.95 -4.33
N ASN A 78 3.83 -2.57 -5.32
CA ASN A 78 3.90 -1.28 -5.97
C ASN A 78 2.78 -0.39 -5.40
N GLY A 79 3.17 0.74 -4.82
CA GLY A 79 2.30 1.78 -4.29
C GLY A 79 2.16 2.95 -5.25
N THR A 80 0.91 3.32 -5.53
CA THR A 80 0.54 4.48 -6.36
C THR A 80 -0.24 5.45 -5.48
N LEU A 81 0.18 6.73 -5.44
CA LEU A 81 -0.61 7.77 -4.76
C LEU A 81 -1.84 8.06 -5.60
N ILE A 82 -3.01 8.12 -4.95
CA ILE A 82 -4.30 8.38 -5.59
C ILE A 82 -5.02 9.55 -4.90
N SER A 83 -5.82 10.33 -5.63
CA SER A 83 -6.67 11.37 -5.02
C SER A 83 -7.92 10.74 -4.39
N GLU A 84 -8.65 11.47 -3.56
CA GLU A 84 -9.90 10.98 -2.95
C GLU A 84 -10.95 10.56 -4.01
N ASP A 85 -10.90 11.23 -5.16
CA ASP A 85 -11.76 11.05 -6.32
C ASP A 85 -11.18 10.07 -7.37
N ASP A 86 -9.99 9.51 -7.13
CA ASP A 86 -9.29 8.51 -7.97
C ASP A 86 -8.99 8.98 -9.43
N GLU A 87 -9.27 10.25 -9.76
CA GLU A 87 -9.06 10.85 -11.09
C GLU A 87 -7.57 11.10 -11.40
N HIS A 88 -6.75 11.24 -10.35
CA HIS A 88 -5.32 11.53 -10.47
C HIS A 88 -4.49 10.46 -9.75
N GLN A 89 -3.54 9.89 -10.48
CA GLN A 89 -2.62 8.87 -9.96
C GLN A 89 -1.18 9.27 -10.26
N GLN A 90 -0.32 9.19 -9.24
CA GLN A 90 1.12 9.34 -9.43
C GLN A 90 1.88 8.12 -8.90
N PRO A 91 2.94 7.66 -9.59
CA PRO A 91 3.82 6.64 -9.06
C PRO A 91 4.29 7.06 -7.66
N GLY A 92 4.07 6.16 -6.70
CA GLY A 92 4.43 6.38 -5.31
C GLY A 92 5.73 5.65 -4.98
N ILE A 93 5.58 4.55 -4.25
CA ILE A 93 6.68 3.81 -3.62
C ILE A 93 6.67 2.35 -4.03
N SER A 94 7.84 1.71 -4.04
CA SER A 94 7.96 0.25 -4.00
C SER A 94 8.35 -0.17 -2.60
N GLY A 95 7.88 -1.33 -2.14
CA GLY A 95 8.20 -1.79 -0.80
C GLY A 95 7.68 -3.17 -0.48
N ILE A 96 7.81 -3.53 0.79
CA ILE A 96 7.30 -4.77 1.35
C ILE A 96 6.12 -4.42 2.26
N LEU A 97 4.97 -5.03 1.99
CA LEU A 97 3.79 -4.97 2.82
C LEU A 97 3.87 -6.06 3.88
N SER A 98 3.71 -5.66 5.14
CA SER A 98 3.52 -6.54 6.28
C SER A 98 2.16 -6.26 6.92
N LEU A 99 1.48 -7.34 7.27
CA LEU A 99 0.12 -7.35 7.79
C LEU A 99 0.21 -7.72 9.26
N ASN A 100 -0.33 -6.87 10.13
CA ASN A 100 -0.32 -7.08 11.58
C ASN A 100 -1.59 -7.76 12.05
#